data_AF-A0A6I2SW08-F1
#
_entry.id   AF-A0A6I2SW08-F1
#
_cell.length_a   1.000
_cell.length_b   1.000
_cell.length_c   1.000
_cell.angle_alpha   90.00
_cell.angle_beta   90.00
_cell.angle_gamma   90.00
#
_symmetry.space_group_name_H-M   'P 1'
#
loop_
_entity.id
_entity.type
_entity.pdbx_description
1 polymer ?
#
loop_
_entity_poly.entity_id
_entity_poly.type
_entity_poly.pdbx_seq_one_letter_code
_entity_poly.pdbx_strand_id
1 'polypeptide(L)'
;MDEAREFIAVFRELNATSDRCVIRFTPSLIGLFGTPRLFEFFLDELDAALCNKTIAPPLHERARNLAQIFIPQVAGYNSVSEPAAVKVTPEQLRNIRIDTPEHRKLGVQIILAALMQILVEINTLD
;
A
#
# COMPACT_ATOMS: atom_id res chain seq x y z
N MET A 1 -15.11 2.04 1.65
CA MET A 1 -14.47 3.17 2.36
C MET A 1 -13.88 2.79 3.70
N ASP A 2 -14.65 2.24 4.65
CA ASP A 2 -14.14 1.96 6.01
C ASP A 2 -12.97 0.97 6.02
N GLU A 3 -13.03 -0.08 5.19
CA GLU A 3 -11.95 -1.05 5.03
C GLU A 3 -10.65 -0.44 4.46
N ALA A 4 -10.76 0.49 3.50
CA ALA A 4 -9.60 1.20 2.94
C ALA A 4 -8.90 2.08 3.98
N ARG A 5 -9.68 2.75 4.83
CA ARG A 5 -9.14 3.55 5.95
C ARG A 5 -8.53 2.67 7.02
N GLU A 6 -9.09 1.49 7.28
CA GLU A 6 -8.49 0.51 8.17
C GLU A 6 -7.13 0.03 7.65
N PHE A 7 -6.98 -0.26 6.35
CA PHE A 7 -5.69 -0.56 5.76
C PHE A 7 -4.67 0.56 5.96
N ILE A 8 -5.06 1.82 5.77
CA ILE A 8 -4.18 2.98 6.02
C ILE A 8 -3.74 3.02 7.48
N ALA A 9 -4.65 2.77 8.42
CA ALA A 9 -4.30 2.67 9.84
C ALA A 9 -3.28 1.56 10.11
N VAL A 10 -3.45 0.38 9.49
CA VAL A 10 -2.48 -0.72 9.62
C VAL A 10 -1.13 -0.37 8.99
N PHE A 11 -1.08 0.34 7.86
CA PHE A 11 0.20 0.80 7.31
C PHE A 11 0.96 1.72 8.28
N ARG A 12 0.24 2.64 8.95
CA ARG A 12 0.79 3.51 9.99
C ARG A 12 1.32 2.68 11.17
N GLU A 13 0.55 1.68 11.65
CA GLU A 13 0.98 0.75 12.69
C GLU A 13 2.29 0.04 12.30
N LEU A 14 2.37 -0.50 11.08
CA LEU A 14 3.55 -1.20 10.58
C LEU A 14 4.77 -0.28 10.53
N ASN A 15 4.62 0.95 10.03
CA ASN A 15 5.73 1.91 9.90
C ASN A 15 6.16 2.53 11.24
N ALA A 16 5.33 2.46 12.28
CA ALA A 16 5.71 2.78 13.66
C ALA A 16 6.56 1.68 14.32
N THR A 17 6.55 0.45 13.79
CA THR A 17 7.32 -0.68 14.32
C THR A 17 8.63 -0.92 13.55
N SER A 18 9.75 -1.04 14.25
CA SER A 18 11.08 -1.15 13.63
C SER A 18 11.33 -2.45 12.85
N ASP A 19 10.59 -3.51 13.20
CA ASP A 19 10.72 -4.87 12.69
C ASP A 19 9.83 -5.16 11.47
N ARG A 20 8.65 -4.53 11.38
CA ARG A 20 7.66 -4.78 10.32
C ARG A 20 7.37 -3.57 9.41
N CYS A 21 8.20 -2.53 9.48
CA CYS A 21 8.11 -1.38 8.58
C CYS A 21 8.11 -1.79 7.09
N VAL A 22 7.28 -1.15 6.27
CA VAL A 22 7.07 -1.46 4.84
C VAL A 22 8.39 -1.50 4.07
N ILE A 23 9.34 -0.63 4.41
CA ILE A 23 10.67 -0.59 3.76
C ILE A 23 11.45 -1.91 3.91
N ARG A 24 11.21 -2.69 4.97
CA ARG A 24 11.86 -3.99 5.19
C ARG A 24 11.38 -5.04 4.19
N PHE A 25 10.11 -4.96 3.80
CA PHE A 25 9.50 -5.85 2.83
C PHE A 25 9.83 -5.41 1.40
N THR A 26 9.51 -4.15 1.08
CA THR A 26 9.62 -3.62 -0.28
C THR A 26 10.35 -2.26 -0.30
N PRO A 27 11.69 -2.26 -0.26
CA PRO A 27 12.48 -1.04 -0.40
C PRO A 27 12.22 -0.33 -1.73
N SER A 28 11.92 -1.07 -2.80
CA SER A 28 11.64 -0.51 -4.13
C SER A 28 10.36 0.33 -4.14
N LEU A 29 9.30 -0.10 -3.43
CA LEU A 29 8.11 0.72 -3.25
C LEU A 29 8.46 2.04 -2.55
N ILE A 30 9.18 1.98 -1.43
CA ILE A 30 9.57 3.19 -0.70
C ILE A 30 10.50 4.08 -1.52
N GLY A 31 11.38 3.50 -2.34
CA GLY A 31 12.24 4.22 -3.27
C GLY A 31 11.47 5.11 -4.25
N LEU A 32 10.25 4.73 -4.66
CA LEU A 32 9.39 5.55 -5.51
C LEU A 32 8.90 6.82 -4.81
N PHE A 33 8.69 6.75 -3.50
CA PHE A 33 8.33 7.91 -2.67
C PHE A 33 9.58 8.65 -2.17
N GLY A 34 10.76 8.07 -2.30
CA GLY A 34 12.03 8.59 -1.81
C GLY A 34 12.30 8.31 -0.32
N THR A 35 11.27 8.37 0.54
CA THR A 35 11.42 8.06 1.98
C THR A 35 10.15 7.43 2.57
N PRO A 36 10.25 6.67 3.69
CA PRO A 36 9.07 6.20 4.41
C PRO A 36 8.12 7.32 4.84
N ARG A 37 8.65 8.50 5.18
CA ARG A 37 7.86 9.66 5.58
C ARG A 37 7.01 10.21 4.43
N LEU A 38 7.53 10.20 3.21
CA LEU A 38 6.76 10.64 2.02
C LEU A 38 5.68 9.61 1.63
N PHE A 39 5.92 8.32 1.90
CA PHE A 39 4.89 7.30 1.78
C PHE A 39 3.76 7.53 2.81
N GLU A 40 4.09 7.79 4.07
CA GLU A 40 3.10 8.16 5.11
C GLU A 40 2.28 9.40 4.72
N PHE A 41 2.94 10.47 4.23
CA PHE A 41 2.22 11.65 3.77
C PHE A 41 1.25 11.34 2.63
N PHE A 42 1.62 10.46 1.70
CA PHE A 42 0.70 10.03 0.65
C PHE A 42 -0.49 9.26 1.25
N LEU A 43 -0.28 8.37 2.22
CA LEU A 43 -1.37 7.70 2.91
C LEU A 43 -2.30 8.69 3.63
N ASP A 44 -1.75 9.76 4.23
CA ASP A 44 -2.53 10.83 4.84
C ASP A 44 -3.38 11.58 3.81
N GLU A 45 -2.82 11.89 2.63
CA GLU A 45 -3.57 12.48 1.51
C GLU A 45 -4.74 11.57 1.07
N LEU A 46 -4.52 10.25 1.00
CA LEU A 46 -5.57 9.29 0.65
C LEU A 46 -6.65 9.17 1.75
N ASP A 47 -6.26 9.12 3.03
CA ASP A 47 -7.20 9.07 4.16
C ASP A 47 -8.07 10.33 4.20
N ALA A 48 -7.48 11.51 3.96
CA ALA A 48 -8.21 12.76 3.84
C ALA A 48 -9.21 12.74 2.67
N ALA A 49 -8.82 12.22 1.51
CA ALA A 49 -9.71 12.06 0.36
C ALA A 49 -10.89 11.12 0.67
N LEU A 50 -10.63 9.98 1.32
CA LEU A 50 -11.66 9.03 1.76
C LEU A 50 -12.63 9.64 2.79
N CYS A 51 -12.10 10.42 3.75
CA CYS A 51 -12.93 11.12 4.74
C CYS A 51 -13.86 12.16 4.09
N ASN A 52 -13.32 12.93 3.14
CA ASN A 52 -14.05 14.00 2.48
C ASN A 52 -14.91 13.52 1.30
N LYS A 53 -14.75 12.24 0.90
CA LYS A 53 -15.40 11.63 -0.27
C LYS A 53 -15.15 12.39 -1.58
N THR A 54 -14.00 13.02 -1.69
CA THR A 54 -13.57 13.73 -2.89
C THR A 54 -12.06 13.64 -3.02
N ILE A 55 -11.56 13.68 -4.25
CA ILE A 55 -10.13 13.60 -4.52
C ILE A 55 -9.65 14.73 -5.41
N ALA A 56 -8.56 15.40 -5.00
CA ALA A 56 -7.91 16.40 -5.83
C ALA A 56 -7.35 15.75 -7.11
N PRO A 57 -7.50 16.36 -8.31
CA PRO A 57 -7.03 15.77 -9.57
C PRO A 57 -5.55 15.32 -9.56
N PRO A 58 -4.59 16.08 -8.97
CA PRO A 58 -3.20 15.62 -8.90
C PRO A 58 -3.00 14.36 -8.04
N LEU A 59 -3.77 14.23 -6.95
CA LEU A 59 -3.71 13.05 -6.09
C LEU A 59 -4.34 11.84 -6.81
N HIS A 60 -5.43 12.05 -7.54
CA HIS A 60 -6.06 11.01 -8.34
C HIS A 60 -5.11 10.49 -9.43
N GLU A 61 -4.42 11.38 -10.15
CA GLU A 61 -3.44 10.98 -11.16
C GLU A 61 -2.29 10.17 -10.53
N ARG A 62 -1.75 10.62 -9.39
CA ARG A 62 -0.73 9.86 -8.63
C ARG A 62 -1.22 8.49 -8.20
N ALA A 63 -2.43 8.39 -7.64
CA ALA A 63 -3.03 7.15 -7.21
C ALA A 63 -3.22 6.17 -8.38
N ARG A 64 -3.67 6.68 -9.54
CA ARG A 64 -3.81 5.91 -10.77
C ARG A 64 -2.47 5.42 -11.31
N ASN A 65 -1.46 6.28 -11.37
CA ASN A 65 -0.11 5.90 -11.81
C ASN A 65 0.51 4.86 -10.88
N LEU A 66 0.31 4.99 -9.57
CA LEU A 66 0.74 3.99 -8.59
C LEU A 66 0.11 2.63 -8.86
N ALA A 67 -1.21 2.59 -9.08
CA ALA A 67 -1.94 1.36 -9.34
C ALA A 67 -1.58 0.70 -10.68
N GLN A 68 -1.48 1.49 -11.76
CA GLN A 68 -1.37 0.97 -13.12
C GLN A 68 0.06 0.69 -13.56
N ILE A 69 1.05 1.40 -13.00
CA ILE A 69 2.44 1.35 -13.48
C ILE A 69 3.34 0.81 -12.38
N PHE A 70 3.36 1.48 -11.23
CA PHE A 70 4.40 1.25 -10.24
C PHE A 70 4.18 -0.03 -9.42
N ILE A 71 2.96 -0.31 -8.96
CA ILE A 71 2.66 -1.56 -8.24
C ILE A 71 2.98 -2.80 -9.10
N PRO A 72 2.58 -2.87 -10.38
CA PRO A 72 2.98 -3.96 -11.27
C PRO A 72 4.51 -4.11 -11.43
N GLN A 73 5.24 -3.00 -11.55
CA GLN A 73 6.70 -3.03 -11.62
C GLN A 73 7.31 -3.60 -10.33
N VAL A 74 6.90 -3.07 -9.17
CA VAL A 74 7.35 -3.55 -7.86
C VAL A 74 7.02 -5.03 -7.66
N ALA A 75 5.84 -5.48 -8.09
CA ALA A 75 5.45 -6.88 -8.06
C ALA A 75 6.37 -7.76 -8.91
N GLY A 76 6.67 -7.33 -10.15
CA GLY A 76 7.61 -8.00 -11.04
C GLY A 76 9.00 -8.16 -10.43
N TYR A 77 9.56 -7.09 -9.84
CA TYR A 77 10.86 -7.15 -9.15
C TYR A 77 10.87 -8.14 -7.98
N ASN A 78 9.74 -8.35 -7.31
CA ASN A 78 9.61 -9.26 -6.17
C ASN A 78 9.05 -10.64 -6.55
N SER A 79 8.88 -10.93 -7.84
CA SER A 79 8.27 -12.18 -8.35
C SER A 79 6.89 -12.48 -7.72
N VAL A 80 6.11 -11.41 -7.47
CA VAL A 80 4.73 -11.48 -6.99
C VAL A 80 3.80 -11.42 -8.21
N SER A 81 2.95 -12.43 -8.35
CA SER A 81 1.97 -12.47 -9.42
C SER A 81 0.72 -11.67 -9.03
N GLU A 82 0.29 -10.76 -9.90
CA GLU A 82 -1.00 -10.08 -9.89
C GLU A 82 -1.53 -9.64 -8.50
N PRO A 83 -0.90 -8.64 -7.84
CA PRO A 83 -1.33 -8.15 -6.54
C PRO A 83 -2.79 -7.69 -6.50
N ALA A 84 -3.30 -7.18 -7.62
CA ALA A 84 -4.67 -6.69 -7.76
C ALA A 84 -5.73 -7.79 -7.72
N ALA A 85 -5.37 -9.04 -8.04
CA ALA A 85 -6.29 -10.18 -8.03
C ALA A 85 -6.46 -10.79 -6.63
N VAL A 86 -5.63 -10.38 -5.68
CA VAL A 86 -5.57 -10.95 -4.33
C VAL A 86 -6.37 -10.07 -3.39
N LYS A 87 -7.48 -10.58 -2.88
CA LYS A 87 -8.19 -9.92 -1.78
C LYS A 87 -7.49 -10.25 -0.47
N VAL A 88 -7.03 -9.23 0.25
CA VAL A 88 -6.46 -9.35 1.60
C VAL A 88 -7.32 -8.62 2.61
N THR A 89 -7.12 -8.90 3.91
CA THR A 89 -7.77 -8.20 5.02
C THR A 89 -6.77 -7.33 5.80
N PRO A 90 -7.22 -6.29 6.54
CA PRO A 90 -6.34 -5.50 7.40
C PRO A 90 -5.57 -6.35 8.42
N GLU A 91 -6.20 -7.41 8.95
CA GLU A 91 -5.57 -8.33 9.88
C GLU A 91 -4.45 -9.17 9.23
N GLN A 92 -4.58 -9.54 7.95
CA GLN A 92 -3.49 -10.19 7.23
C GLN A 92 -2.30 -9.24 7.03
N LEU A 93 -2.56 -7.95 6.75
CA LEU A 93 -1.52 -6.94 6.65
C LEU A 93 -0.83 -6.72 8.01
N ARG A 94 -1.60 -6.68 9.11
CA ARG A 94 -1.07 -6.51 10.47
C ARG A 94 -0.13 -7.65 10.87
N ASN A 95 -0.38 -8.86 10.37
CA ASN A 95 0.34 -10.08 10.75
C ASN A 95 1.48 -10.49 9.80
N ILE A 96 1.91 -9.64 8.86
CA ILE A 96 3.05 -9.94 7.98
C ILE A 96 4.34 -10.16 8.78
N ARG A 97 5.23 -11.03 8.27
CA ARG A 97 6.48 -11.44 8.94
C ARG A 97 7.65 -11.50 7.95
N ILE A 98 8.87 -11.33 8.46
CA ILE A 98 10.12 -11.33 7.66
C ILE A 98 11.12 -12.40 8.13
N ASP A 99 10.68 -13.33 8.96
CA ASP A 99 11.46 -14.42 9.54
C ASP A 99 11.96 -15.45 8.50
N THR A 100 11.26 -15.61 7.37
CA THR A 100 11.74 -16.43 6.23
C THR A 100 11.61 -15.69 4.89
N PRO A 101 12.37 -16.11 3.84
CA PRO A 101 12.20 -15.57 2.49
C PRO A 101 10.77 -15.69 1.96
N GLU A 102 10.08 -16.80 2.25
CA GLU A 102 8.69 -17.04 1.85
C GLU A 102 7.74 -16.09 2.56
N HIS A 103 7.88 -15.91 3.88
CA HIS A 103 7.08 -14.96 4.64
C HIS A 103 7.31 -13.52 4.17
N ARG A 104 8.57 -13.16 3.87
CA ARG A 104 8.88 -11.84 3.28
C ARG A 104 8.18 -11.65 1.95
N LYS A 105 8.24 -12.64 1.05
CA LYS A 105 7.58 -12.58 -0.26
C LYS A 105 6.06 -12.44 -0.12
N LEU A 106 5.46 -13.20 0.79
CA LEU A 106 4.04 -13.10 1.12
C LEU A 106 3.69 -11.71 1.69
N GLY A 107 4.55 -11.17 2.56
CA GLY A 107 4.40 -9.81 3.10
C GLY A 107 4.40 -8.75 2.00
N VAL A 108 5.29 -8.85 1.00
CA VAL A 108 5.27 -7.97 -0.17
C VAL A 108 3.95 -8.11 -0.94
N GLN A 109 3.49 -9.33 -1.19
CA GLN A 109 2.21 -9.57 -1.86
C GLN A 109 1.04 -8.92 -1.11
N ILE A 110 0.97 -9.09 0.21
CA ILE A 110 -0.08 -8.51 1.05
C ILE A 110 -0.02 -6.98 1.05
N ILE A 111 1.18 -6.39 1.16
CA ILE A 111 1.37 -4.93 1.09
C ILE A 111 0.86 -4.37 -0.24
N LEU A 112 1.25 -4.97 -1.36
CA LEU A 112 0.86 -4.50 -2.68
C LEU A 112 -0.65 -4.68 -2.93
N ALA A 113 -1.22 -5.81 -2.48
CA ALA A 113 -2.66 -6.07 -2.56
C ALA A 113 -3.47 -5.08 -1.70
N ALA A 114 -3.03 -4.81 -0.47
CA ALA A 114 -3.66 -3.82 0.41
C ALA A 114 -3.63 -2.41 -0.19
N LEU A 115 -2.50 -1.99 -0.77
CA LEU A 115 -2.40 -0.72 -1.49
C LEU A 115 -3.35 -0.69 -2.69
N MET A 116 -3.43 -1.76 -3.49
CA MET A 116 -4.38 -1.82 -4.61
C MET A 116 -5.83 -1.66 -4.13
N GLN A 117 -6.22 -2.29 -3.02
CA GLN A 117 -7.58 -2.15 -2.48
C GLN A 117 -7.89 -0.71 -2.05
N ILE A 118 -6.93 0.00 -1.41
CA ILE A 118 -7.07 1.42 -1.11
C ILE A 118 -7.25 2.22 -2.41
N LEU A 119 -6.39 2.00 -3.40
CA LEU A 119 -6.39 2.77 -4.65
C LEU A 119 -7.63 2.52 -5.49
N VAL A 120 -8.18 1.31 -5.50
CA VAL A 120 -9.47 1.01 -6.14
C VAL A 120 -10.57 1.85 -5.53
N GLU A 121 -10.66 1.90 -4.19
CA GLU A 121 -11.66 2.73 -3.50
C GLU A 121 -11.46 4.22 -3.85
N ILE A 122 -10.22 4.71 -3.83
CA ILE A 122 -9.89 6.09 -4.17
C ILE A 122 -10.33 6.47 -5.58
N ASN A 123 -10.20 5.56 -6.56
CA ASN A 123 -10.62 5.81 -7.94
C ASN A 123 -12.15 5.83 -8.14
N THR A 124 -12.93 5.52 -7.09
CA THR A 124 -14.40 5.65 -7.11
C THR A 124 -14.87 7.01 -6.59
N LEU A 125 -13.96 7.86 -6.09
CA LEU A 125 -14.28 9.19 -5.58
C LEU A 125 -14.38 10.23 -6.70
N ASP A 126 -15.19 11.25 -6.45
CA ASP A 126 -15.44 12.39 -7.35
C ASP A 126 -14.35 13.48 -7.27
#